data_AF-A0A8J9SI33-F1
#
_entry.id   AF-A0A8J9SI33-F1
#
_cell.length_a   1.000
_cell.length_b   1.000
_cell.length_c   1.000
_cell.angle_alpha   90.00
_cell.angle_beta   90.00
_cell.angle_gamma   90.00
#
_symmetry.space_group_name_H-M   'P 1'
#
loop_
_entity.id
_entity.type
_entity.pdbx_description
1 polymer ?
#
loop_
_entity_poly.entity_id
_entity_poly.type
_entity_poly.pdbx_seq_one_letter_code
_entity_poly.pdbx_strand_id
1 'polypeptide(L)'
;RHFHIVTTAALPWFTGTAVNPLLRAAYLHEKTRQLNTPANHSTNAVSESWVTLVIPWLELVEDQEEVYGRVFRDPQEQETYIREWLRLEAGLPDAACPQSGLRMLFYPARYHSGLGSVFAMGDIMEHMDPARMDVCVLEEPEHCNWYRAPGEGWTKRFNYVVGIVHT
;
A
#
# COMPACT_ATOMS: atom_id res chain seq x y z
N ARG A 1 -11.00 11.66 -4.27
CA ARG A 1 -11.18 10.18 -4.30
C ARG A 1 -10.06 9.55 -3.50
N HIS A 2 -10.35 8.48 -2.78
CA HIS A 2 -9.41 7.80 -1.90
C HIS A 2 -9.02 6.45 -2.50
N PHE A 3 -7.75 6.30 -2.86
CA PHE A 3 -7.22 5.08 -3.47
C PHE A 3 -6.47 4.26 -2.44
N HIS A 4 -6.71 2.96 -2.42
CA HIS A 4 -5.98 1.99 -1.59
C HIS A 4 -5.31 0.98 -2.52
N ILE A 5 -3.99 0.90 -2.48
CA ILE A 5 -3.22 -0.13 -3.18
C ILE A 5 -2.73 -1.11 -2.13
N VAL A 6 -3.25 -2.34 -2.17
CA VAL A 6 -2.98 -3.37 -1.18
C VAL A 6 -2.05 -4.40 -1.79
N THR A 7 -0.98 -4.73 -1.07
CA THR A 7 -0.02 -5.75 -1.45
C THR A 7 0.41 -6.55 -0.23
N THR A 8 0.92 -7.77 -0.46
CA THR A 8 1.45 -8.68 0.54
C THR A 8 2.96 -8.58 0.75
N ALA A 9 3.64 -7.66 0.06
CA ALA A 9 5.07 -7.43 0.24
C ALA A 9 5.40 -5.93 0.33
N ALA A 10 6.48 -5.61 1.02
CA ALA A 10 6.96 -4.25 1.18
C ALA A 10 8.48 -4.19 1.03
N LEU A 11 9.00 -3.01 0.71
CA LEU A 11 10.44 -2.78 0.78
C LEU A 11 10.94 -2.95 2.22
N PRO A 12 12.17 -3.47 2.41
CA PRO A 12 13.22 -3.72 1.41
C PRO A 12 13.17 -5.11 0.75
N TRP A 13 12.05 -5.84 0.78
CA TRP A 13 11.98 -7.08 0.03
C TRP A 13 11.89 -6.77 -1.46
N PHE A 14 13.01 -6.65 -2.16
CA PHE A 14 13.11 -6.15 -3.55
C PHE A 14 12.56 -7.13 -4.60
N THR A 15 11.32 -7.58 -4.42
CA THR A 15 10.55 -8.41 -5.35
C THR A 15 9.60 -7.55 -6.17
N GLY A 16 9.08 -8.10 -7.28
CA GLY A 16 8.03 -7.44 -8.06
C GLY A 16 6.80 -7.10 -7.22
N THR A 17 6.41 -7.99 -6.30
CA THR A 17 5.26 -7.81 -5.39
C THR A 17 5.45 -6.66 -4.40
N ALA A 18 6.68 -6.26 -4.06
CA ALA A 18 6.92 -5.09 -3.21
C ALA A 18 7.14 -3.80 -4.01
N VAL A 19 7.96 -3.88 -5.05
CA VAL A 19 8.41 -2.70 -5.82
C VAL A 19 7.29 -2.17 -6.72
N ASN A 20 6.56 -3.05 -7.41
CA ASN A 20 5.54 -2.61 -8.37
C ASN A 20 4.38 -1.88 -7.68
N PRO A 21 3.82 -2.37 -6.55
CA PRO A 21 2.75 -1.66 -5.84
C PRO A 21 3.20 -0.31 -5.29
N LEU A 22 4.43 -0.24 -4.75
CA LEU A 22 5.00 1.01 -4.24
C LEU A 22 5.13 2.06 -5.36
N LEU A 23 5.71 1.68 -6.50
CA LEU A 23 5.85 2.59 -7.63
C LEU A 23 4.49 2.95 -8.22
N ARG A 24 3.55 2.01 -8.33
CA ARG A 24 2.18 2.30 -8.78
C ARG A 24 1.51 3.31 -7.87
N ALA A 25 1.65 3.16 -6.56
CA ALA A 25 1.09 4.09 -5.59
C ALA A 25 1.70 5.49 -5.71
N ALA A 26 3.02 5.56 -5.88
CA ALA A 26 3.73 6.82 -6.07
C ALA A 26 3.32 7.54 -7.38
N TYR A 27 3.25 6.82 -8.51
CA TYR A 27 2.80 7.41 -9.78
C TYR A 27 1.33 7.79 -9.77
N LEU A 28 0.46 6.99 -9.14
CA LEU A 28 -0.95 7.32 -8.99
C LEU A 28 -1.14 8.57 -8.11
N HIS A 29 -0.31 8.72 -7.07
CA HIS A 29 -0.29 9.91 -6.22
C HIS A 29 0.02 11.17 -7.05
N GLU A 30 1.10 11.12 -7.82
CA GLU A 30 1.52 12.22 -8.69
C GLU A 30 0.42 12.59 -9.70
N LYS A 31 -0.15 11.60 -10.39
CA LYS A 31 -1.22 11.81 -11.37
C LYS A 31 -2.49 12.37 -10.73
N THR A 32 -2.87 11.88 -9.56
CA THR A 32 -4.02 12.39 -8.81
C THR A 32 -3.82 13.86 -8.45
N ARG A 33 -2.62 14.26 -8.02
CA ARG A 33 -2.30 15.66 -7.75
C ARG A 33 -2.37 16.53 -9.00
N GLN A 34 -1.78 16.08 -10.12
CA GLN A 34 -1.80 16.81 -11.41
C GLN A 34 -3.22 17.04 -11.94
N LEU A 35 -4.12 16.07 -11.76
CA LEU A 35 -5.50 16.20 -12.19
C LEU A 35 -6.30 17.16 -11.29
N ASN A 36 -6.03 17.16 -9.99
CA ASN A 36 -6.75 17.98 -9.01
C ASN A 36 -6.20 19.43 -8.88
N THR A 37 -5.24 19.84 -9.71
CA THR A 37 -4.68 21.20 -9.68
C THR A 37 -5.75 22.24 -10.06
N PRO A 38 -5.82 23.43 -9.42
CA PRO A 38 -6.93 24.39 -9.58
C PRO A 38 -7.18 24.87 -11.02
N ALA A 39 -6.16 24.83 -11.88
CA ALA A 39 -6.30 25.16 -13.30
C ALA A 39 -7.31 24.29 -14.05
N ASN A 40 -7.62 23.09 -13.51
CA ASN A 40 -8.54 22.12 -14.12
C ASN A 40 -9.94 22.10 -13.47
N HIS A 41 -10.18 22.91 -12.43
CA HIS A 41 -11.47 22.92 -11.71
C HIS A 41 -12.14 24.30 -11.73
N SER A 42 -13.31 24.40 -12.37
CA SER A 42 -14.17 25.59 -12.39
C SER A 42 -15.01 25.79 -11.12
N THR A 43 -14.78 24.98 -10.08
CA THR A 43 -15.60 24.95 -8.85
C THR A 43 -14.72 24.96 -7.61
N ASN A 44 -15.04 25.84 -6.65
CA ASN A 44 -14.32 26.05 -5.38
C ASN A 44 -14.37 24.86 -4.39
N ALA A 45 -14.85 23.68 -4.79
CA ALA A 45 -14.88 22.49 -3.94
C ALA A 45 -13.66 21.62 -4.23
N VAL A 46 -12.55 21.87 -3.52
CA VAL A 46 -11.39 20.96 -3.53
C VAL A 46 -11.77 19.71 -2.73
N SER A 47 -12.19 18.65 -3.40
CA SER A 47 -12.36 17.35 -2.76
C SER A 47 -10.99 16.78 -2.41
N GLU A 48 -10.76 16.49 -1.13
CA GLU A 48 -9.52 15.84 -0.67
C GLU A 48 -9.38 14.48 -1.39
N SER A 49 -8.18 14.21 -1.90
CA SER A 49 -7.89 13.02 -2.68
C SER A 49 -6.48 12.58 -2.35
N TRP A 50 -6.30 11.30 -2.04
CA TRP A 50 -4.99 10.74 -1.74
C TRP A 50 -4.92 9.28 -2.14
N VAL A 51 -3.68 8.79 -2.13
CA VAL A 51 -3.34 7.39 -2.35
C VAL A 51 -2.75 6.87 -1.04
N THR A 52 -3.19 5.69 -0.64
CA THR A 52 -2.67 4.93 0.49
C THR A 52 -2.09 3.63 -0.05
N LEU A 53 -0.81 3.40 0.22
CA LEU A 53 -0.18 2.10 0.06
C LEU A 53 -0.42 1.29 1.34
N VAL A 54 -1.03 0.13 1.21
CA VAL A 54 -1.37 -0.79 2.31
C VAL A 54 -0.42 -1.98 2.23
N ILE A 55 0.44 -2.11 3.24
CA ILE A 55 1.59 -3.02 3.22
C ILE A 55 1.71 -3.82 4.54
N PRO A 56 2.34 -5.00 4.50
CA PRO A 56 2.54 -5.82 5.69
C PRO A 56 3.55 -5.19 6.66
N TRP A 57 3.26 -5.33 7.95
CA TRP A 57 4.23 -5.19 9.04
C TRP A 57 4.57 -6.58 9.59
N LEU A 58 5.84 -6.96 9.47
CA LEU A 58 6.35 -8.21 10.04
C LEU A 58 6.72 -7.96 11.49
N GLU A 59 5.85 -8.37 12.41
CA GLU A 59 6.02 -8.10 13.85
C GLU A 59 7.23 -8.82 14.46
N LEU A 60 7.59 -9.97 13.91
CA LEU A 60 8.67 -10.80 14.42
C LEU A 60 10.02 -10.39 13.81
N VAL A 61 11.03 -10.32 14.66
CA VAL A 61 12.39 -9.96 14.26
C VAL A 61 12.94 -10.98 13.29
N GLU A 62 12.73 -12.27 13.55
CA GLU A 62 13.16 -13.37 12.70
C GLU A 62 12.53 -13.31 11.29
N ASP A 63 11.28 -12.89 11.18
CA ASP A 63 10.60 -12.73 9.89
C ASP A 63 11.23 -11.55 9.12
N GLN A 64 11.55 -10.45 9.80
CA GLN A 64 12.23 -9.31 9.19
C GLN A 64 13.67 -9.64 8.77
N GLU A 65 14.44 -10.34 9.59
CA GLU A 65 15.81 -10.75 9.24
C GLU A 65 15.82 -11.62 7.99
N GLU A 66 14.90 -12.59 7.91
CA GLU A 66 14.79 -13.50 6.77
C GLU A 66 14.31 -12.80 5.48
N VAL A 67 13.30 -11.93 5.59
CA VAL A 67 12.69 -11.28 4.42
C VAL A 67 13.46 -10.05 3.96
N TYR A 68 13.89 -9.22 4.91
CA TYR A 68 14.45 -7.90 4.66
C TYR A 68 15.98 -7.86 4.80
N GLY A 69 16.60 -8.87 5.43
CA GLY A 69 18.02 -8.81 5.81
C GLY A 69 18.32 -7.71 6.82
N ARG A 70 17.29 -7.16 7.48
CA ARG A 70 17.38 -6.07 8.45
C ARG A 70 16.15 -6.01 9.33
N VAL A 71 16.30 -5.38 10.48
CA VAL A 71 15.23 -5.25 11.48
C VAL A 71 14.85 -3.78 11.62
N PHE A 72 13.56 -3.51 11.58
CA PHE A 72 12.92 -2.24 11.92
C PHE A 72 12.28 -2.36 13.29
N ARG A 73 12.43 -1.33 14.13
CA ARG A 73 11.86 -1.32 15.49
C ARG A 73 10.35 -1.10 15.48
N ASP A 74 9.87 -0.32 14.52
CA ASP A 74 8.47 0.04 14.36
C ASP A 74 8.13 0.32 12.88
N PRO A 75 6.83 0.37 12.53
CA PRO A 75 6.41 0.69 11.17
C PRO A 75 6.91 2.05 10.66
N GLN A 76 7.11 3.03 11.54
CA GLN A 76 7.58 4.37 11.17
C GLN A 76 9.05 4.35 10.71
N GLU A 77 9.89 3.50 11.29
CA GLU A 77 11.26 3.29 10.85
C GLU A 77 11.29 2.65 9.45
N GLN A 78 10.43 1.65 9.21
CA GLN A 78 10.29 1.06 7.88
C GLN A 78 9.76 2.08 6.87
N GLU A 79 8.73 2.86 7.21
CA GLU A 79 8.23 3.94 6.37
C GLU A 79 9.31 4.96 6.01
N THR A 80 10.14 5.35 6.98
CA THR A 80 11.27 6.27 6.75
C THR A 80 12.22 5.72 5.69
N TYR A 81 12.55 4.43 5.78
CA TYR A 81 13.37 3.77 4.77
C TYR A 81 12.69 3.75 3.39
N ILE A 82 11.41 3.40 3.31
CA ILE A 82 10.67 3.37 2.03
C ILE A 82 10.65 4.77 1.41
N ARG A 83 10.43 5.82 2.20
CA ARG A 83 10.44 7.21 1.74
C ARG A 83 11.82 7.65 1.26
N GLU A 84 12.88 7.24 1.94
CA GLU A 84 14.25 7.50 1.50
C GLU A 84 14.54 6.81 0.17
N TRP A 85 14.17 5.54 0.02
CA TRP A 85 14.31 4.80 -1.23
C TRP A 85 13.51 5.45 -2.38
N LEU A 86 12.24 5.84 -2.13
CA LEU A 86 11.43 6.58 -3.11
C LEU A 86 12.12 7.87 -3.57
N ARG A 87 12.75 8.61 -2.63
CA ARG A 87 13.39 9.89 -2.91
C ARG A 87 14.70 9.72 -3.69
N LEU A 88 15.56 8.81 -3.24
CA LEU A 88 16.94 8.71 -3.70
C LEU A 88 17.09 7.73 -4.88
N GLU A 89 16.44 6.57 -4.80
CA GLU A 89 16.61 5.49 -5.77
C GLU A 89 15.55 5.54 -6.87
N ALA A 90 14.27 5.76 -6.51
CA ALA A 90 13.20 5.85 -7.50
C ALA A 90 13.06 7.23 -8.16
N GLY A 91 13.71 8.26 -7.60
CA GLY A 91 13.61 9.64 -8.12
C GLY A 91 12.22 10.26 -7.97
N LEU A 92 11.47 9.89 -6.93
CA LEU A 92 10.09 10.33 -6.67
C LEU A 92 9.98 11.14 -5.35
N PRO A 93 10.62 12.32 -5.25
CA PRO A 93 10.69 13.10 -4.01
C PRO A 93 9.33 13.60 -3.52
N ASP A 94 8.40 13.88 -4.43
CA ASP A 94 7.04 14.35 -4.09
C ASP A 94 6.23 13.24 -3.40
N ALA A 95 6.24 12.03 -3.98
CA ALA A 95 5.60 10.87 -3.36
C ALA A 95 6.25 10.50 -2.02
N ALA A 96 7.56 10.73 -1.87
CA ALA A 96 8.30 10.50 -0.64
C ALA A 96 7.99 11.52 0.48
N CYS A 97 7.32 12.65 0.19
CA CYS A 97 7.05 13.68 1.18
C CYS A 97 6.17 13.16 2.34
N PRO A 98 6.61 13.24 3.61
CA PRO A 98 5.83 12.73 4.75
C PRO A 98 4.48 13.42 4.93
N GLN A 99 4.38 14.72 4.64
CA GLN A 99 3.18 15.51 4.92
C GLN A 99 2.18 15.52 3.76
N SER A 100 2.66 15.40 2.53
CA SER A 100 1.83 15.62 1.33
C SER A 100 1.94 14.54 0.27
N GLY A 101 2.83 13.56 0.49
CA GLY A 101 3.11 12.46 -0.44
C GLY A 101 2.17 11.27 -0.27
N LEU A 102 2.68 10.09 -0.62
CA LEU A 102 1.97 8.83 -0.46
C LEU A 102 1.71 8.56 1.03
N ARG A 103 0.47 8.17 1.37
CA ARG A 103 0.15 7.65 2.71
C ARG A 103 0.52 6.18 2.77
N MET A 104 1.01 5.70 3.91
CA MET A 104 1.31 4.29 4.13
C MET A 104 0.49 3.78 5.31
N LEU A 105 -0.12 2.61 5.14
CA LEU A 105 -0.87 1.91 6.16
C LEU A 105 -0.27 0.53 6.32
N PHE A 106 0.13 0.20 7.54
CA PHE A 106 0.69 -1.09 7.86
C PHE A 106 -0.38 -2.00 8.48
N TYR A 107 -0.43 -3.26 8.06
CA TYR A 107 -1.27 -4.28 8.67
C TYR A 107 -0.41 -5.44 9.22
N PRO A 108 -0.78 -6.08 10.33
CA PRO A 108 -0.03 -7.19 10.91
C PRO A 108 0.15 -8.36 9.94
N ALA A 109 1.36 -8.90 9.83
CA ALA A 109 1.69 -9.98 8.92
C ALA A 109 2.80 -10.89 9.46
N ARG A 110 2.90 -12.10 8.90
CA ARG A 110 3.92 -13.09 9.22
C ARG A 110 4.53 -13.68 7.97
N TYR A 111 5.83 -13.93 8.00
CA TYR A 111 6.51 -14.66 6.96
C TYR A 111 6.41 -16.18 7.22
N HIS A 112 6.13 -16.93 6.16
CA HIS A 112 6.08 -18.39 6.21
C HIS A 112 7.14 -18.97 5.28
N SER A 113 8.31 -19.30 5.84
CA SER A 113 9.50 -19.75 5.10
C SER A 113 9.24 -20.95 4.20
N GLY A 114 8.46 -21.94 4.65
CA GLY A 114 8.12 -23.12 3.84
C GLY A 114 7.30 -22.82 2.58
N LEU A 115 6.68 -21.63 2.50
CA LEU A 115 5.91 -21.15 1.35
C LEU A 115 6.58 -19.95 0.66
N GLY A 116 7.69 -19.45 1.20
CA GLY A 116 8.35 -18.24 0.72
C GLY A 116 7.41 -17.02 0.64
N SER A 117 6.41 -16.94 1.52
CA SER A 117 5.27 -16.02 1.37
C SER A 117 4.94 -15.28 2.67
N VAL A 118 4.47 -14.05 2.55
CA VAL A 118 3.95 -13.24 3.67
C VAL A 118 2.43 -13.34 3.70
N PHE A 119 1.90 -13.62 4.89
CA PHE A 119 0.46 -13.75 5.14
C PHE A 119 -0.01 -12.66 6.10
N ALA A 120 -1.18 -12.08 5.79
CA ALA A 120 -1.86 -11.18 6.71
C ALA A 120 -2.32 -11.92 7.97
N MET A 121 -2.12 -11.29 9.13
CA MET A 121 -2.62 -11.76 10.41
C MET A 121 -3.96 -11.08 10.71
N GLY A 122 -5.03 -11.65 10.18
CA GLY A 122 -6.39 -11.13 10.33
C GLY A 122 -6.92 -10.37 9.11
N ASP A 123 -7.91 -9.51 9.33
CA ASP A 123 -8.58 -8.75 8.28
C ASP A 123 -7.85 -7.44 7.97
N ILE A 124 -7.22 -7.33 6.79
CA ILE A 124 -6.57 -6.10 6.33
C ILE A 124 -7.54 -4.89 6.33
N MET A 125 -8.81 -5.09 5.98
CA MET A 125 -9.82 -4.04 5.93
C MET A 125 -10.29 -3.57 7.32
N GLU A 126 -9.91 -4.22 8.43
CA GLU A 126 -10.14 -3.71 9.79
C GLU A 126 -9.22 -2.52 10.12
N HIS A 127 -8.09 -2.41 9.43
CA HIS A 127 -7.13 -1.33 9.64
C HIS A 127 -7.43 -0.07 8.79
N MET A 128 -8.43 -0.13 7.93
CA MET A 128 -8.77 0.95 6.99
C MET A 128 -9.98 1.77 7.45
N ASP A 129 -10.04 3.05 7.05
CA ASP A 129 -11.18 3.93 7.37
C ASP A 129 -12.42 3.57 6.53
N PRO A 130 -13.51 3.08 7.15
CA PRO A 130 -14.73 2.70 6.43
C PRO A 130 -15.40 3.87 5.70
N ALA A 131 -15.11 5.13 6.08
CA ALA A 131 -15.67 6.32 5.42
C ALA A 131 -14.92 6.73 4.14
N ARG A 132 -13.88 6.00 3.74
CA ARG A 132 -12.94 6.37 2.67
C ARG A 132 -12.69 5.23 1.66
N MET A 133 -13.69 4.43 1.36
CA MET A 133 -13.58 3.23 0.52
C MET A 133 -13.98 3.45 -0.95
N ASP A 134 -13.31 4.37 -1.64
CA ASP A 134 -13.67 4.69 -3.04
C ASP A 134 -13.12 3.67 -4.05
N VAL A 135 -11.80 3.49 -4.07
CA VAL A 135 -11.13 2.62 -5.05
C VAL A 135 -10.10 1.76 -4.34
N CYS A 136 -10.19 0.44 -4.55
CA CYS A 136 -9.22 -0.54 -4.11
C CYS A 136 -8.50 -1.15 -5.33
N VAL A 137 -7.18 -1.25 -5.24
CA VAL A 137 -6.32 -1.99 -6.15
C VAL A 137 -5.66 -3.09 -5.34
N LEU A 138 -5.92 -4.33 -5.69
CA LEU A 138 -5.34 -5.51 -5.05
C LEU A 138 -4.24 -6.05 -5.96
N GLU A 139 -3.01 -6.01 -5.48
CA GLU A 139 -1.83 -6.55 -6.15
C GLU A 139 -1.69 -8.02 -5.75
N GLU A 140 -1.65 -8.92 -6.73
CA GLU A 140 -1.82 -10.37 -6.53
C GLU A 140 -3.07 -10.67 -5.68
N PRO A 141 -4.28 -10.42 -6.22
CA PRO A 141 -5.54 -10.54 -5.48
C PRO A 141 -5.76 -11.92 -4.83
N GLU A 142 -5.14 -12.98 -5.36
CA GLU A 142 -5.07 -14.32 -4.79
C GLU A 142 -4.39 -14.37 -3.42
N HIS A 143 -3.38 -13.51 -3.17
CA HIS A 143 -2.69 -13.38 -1.89
C HIS A 143 -3.37 -12.37 -0.96
N CYS A 144 -4.17 -11.45 -1.52
CA CYS A 144 -4.98 -10.48 -0.76
C CYS A 144 -6.35 -11.01 -0.32
N ASN A 145 -6.60 -12.33 -0.42
CA ASN A 145 -7.88 -12.95 -0.09
C ASN A 145 -9.09 -12.32 -0.83
N TRP A 146 -8.99 -12.17 -2.17
CA TRP A 146 -10.09 -11.63 -3.00
C TRP A 146 -11.44 -12.30 -2.70
N TYR A 147 -11.44 -13.63 -2.65
CA TYR A 147 -12.60 -14.44 -2.26
C TYR A 147 -12.50 -14.76 -0.77
N ARG A 148 -13.42 -14.17 0.01
CA ARG A 148 -13.38 -14.20 1.47
C ARG A 148 -14.40 -15.15 2.07
N ALA A 149 -14.05 -15.85 3.16
CA ALA A 149 -15.00 -16.59 4.00
C ALA A 149 -14.64 -16.49 5.49
N PRO A 150 -15.60 -16.25 6.41
CA PRO A 150 -16.80 -15.40 6.31
C PRO A 150 -16.47 -13.90 6.40
N GLY A 151 -17.44 -13.02 6.13
CA GLY A 151 -17.31 -11.55 6.19
C GLY A 151 -17.67 -10.84 4.89
N GLU A 152 -17.58 -9.51 4.87
CA GLU A 152 -17.74 -8.72 3.65
C GLU A 152 -16.45 -8.75 2.83
N GLY A 153 -16.57 -9.10 1.55
CA GLY A 153 -15.46 -9.06 0.60
C GLY A 153 -15.15 -7.64 0.11
N TRP A 154 -13.99 -7.47 -0.51
CA TRP A 154 -13.52 -6.20 -1.05
C TRP A 154 -14.55 -5.47 -1.90
N THR A 155 -15.23 -6.20 -2.80
CA THR A 155 -16.24 -5.64 -3.72
C THR A 155 -17.55 -5.22 -3.04
N LYS A 156 -17.74 -5.55 -1.76
CA LYS A 156 -18.87 -5.07 -0.95
C LYS A 156 -18.50 -3.82 -0.16
N ARG A 157 -17.24 -3.70 0.27
CA ARG A 157 -16.78 -2.56 1.08
C ARG A 157 -16.31 -1.37 0.26
N PHE A 158 -15.79 -1.60 -0.95
CA PHE A 158 -15.31 -0.55 -1.84
C PHE A 158 -16.27 -0.29 -3.01
N ASN A 159 -16.38 0.98 -3.41
CA ASN A 159 -17.19 1.36 -4.58
C ASN A 159 -16.63 0.79 -5.90
N TYR A 160 -15.31 0.61 -5.98
CA TYR A 160 -14.64 0.02 -7.13
C TYR A 160 -13.41 -0.78 -6.70
N VAL A 161 -13.25 -1.99 -7.25
CA VAL A 161 -12.12 -2.89 -6.94
C VAL A 161 -11.47 -3.37 -8.23
N VAL A 162 -10.16 -3.27 -8.30
CA VAL A 162 -9.33 -3.75 -9.39
C VAL A 162 -8.36 -4.79 -8.86
N GLY A 163 -8.27 -5.95 -9.51
CA GLY A 163 -7.20 -6.91 -9.27
C GLY A 163 -6.11 -6.76 -10.31
N ILE A 164 -4.85 -6.73 -9.88
CA ILE A 164 -3.68 -6.75 -10.76
C ILE A 164 -2.95 -8.07 -10.50
N VAL A 165 -2.84 -8.88 -11.55
CA VAL A 165 -2.06 -10.12 -11.53
C VAL A 165 -0.74 -9.85 -12.22
N HIS A 166 0.37 -10.16 -11.56
CA HIS A 166 1.72 -10.11 -12.15
C HIS A 166 2.18 -11.55 -12.40
N THR A 167 2.99 -11.75 -13.44
CA THR A 167 3.56 -13.05 -13.84
C THR A 167 5.06 -13.07 -13.65
#